data_AF-A0AAN0WBD1-F1
#
_entry.id   AF-A0AAN0WBD1-F1
#
_cell.length_a   1.000
_cell.length_b   1.000
_cell.length_c   1.000
_cell.angle_alpha   90.00
_cell.angle_beta   90.00
_cell.angle_gamma   90.00
#
_symmetry.space_group_name_H-M   'P 1'
#
loop_
_entity.id
_entity.type
_entity.pdbx_description
1 polymer ?
#
loop_
_entity_poly.entity_id
_entity_poly.type
_entity_poly.pdbx_seq_one_letter_code
_entity_poly.pdbx_strand_id
1 'polypeptide(L)' 'MEQETQHFAERLAAMPTKAIGLVKRYMQKSFESTLDEMLENEAYAQQIAGQTADHKEGVRAFFEKRKPEYKGN' A
#
# COMPACT_ATOMS: atom_id res chain seq x y z
N MET A 1 -2.00 -14.26 -22.95
CA MET A 1 -1.06 -14.07 -21.81
C MET A 1 -0.61 -12.62 -21.70
N GLU A 2 -0.17 -11.97 -22.77
CA GLU A 2 0.28 -10.56 -22.73
C GLU A 2 -0.80 -9.58 -22.22
N GLN A 3 -2.05 -9.72 -22.67
CA GLN A 3 -3.16 -8.86 -22.23
C GLN A 3 -3.44 -8.95 -20.72
N GLU A 4 -3.43 -10.16 -20.15
CA GLU A 4 -3.65 -10.37 -18.71
C GLU A 4 -2.52 -9.77 -17.87
N THR A 5 -1.27 -9.95 -18.30
CA THR A 5 -0.11 -9.34 -17.64
C THR A 5 -0.19 -7.82 -17.66
N GLN A 6 -0.57 -7.24 -18.81
CA GLN A 6 -0.73 -5.79 -18.95
C GLN A 6 -1.85 -5.27 -18.05
N HIS A 7 -3.01 -5.93 -18.05
CA HIS A 7 -4.12 -5.55 -17.20
C HIS A 7 -3.77 -5.60 -15.70
N PHE A 8 -3.01 -6.63 -15.30
CA PHE A 8 -2.53 -6.75 -13.93
C PHE A 8 -1.55 -5.62 -13.56
N ALA A 9 -0.61 -5.30 -14.45
CA ALA A 9 0.33 -4.20 -14.24
C ALA A 9 -0.38 -2.84 -14.12
N GLU A 10 -1.36 -2.56 -14.97
CA GLU A 10 -2.17 -1.34 -14.92
C GLU A 10 -2.96 -1.22 -13.61
N ARG A 11 -3.54 -2.34 -13.14
CA ARG A 11 -4.22 -2.37 -11.84
C ARG A 11 -3.28 -2.03 -10.69
N LEU A 12 -2.08 -2.61 -10.67
CA LEU A 12 -1.08 -2.30 -9.65
C LEU A 12 -0.59 -0.85 -9.72
N ALA A 13 -0.43 -0.30 -10.93
CA ALA A 13 -0.01 1.08 -11.13
C ALA A 13 -1.06 2.10 -10.65
N ALA A 14 -2.34 1.73 -10.66
CA ALA A 14 -3.44 2.55 -10.17
C ALA A 14 -3.71 2.42 -8.65
N MET A 15 -2.94 1.59 -7.93
CA MET A 15 -3.05 1.38 -6.49
C MET A 15 -2.09 2.31 -5.70
N PRO A 16 -2.21 2.41 -4.36
CA PRO A 16 -1.34 3.29 -3.57
C PRO A 16 0.09 2.72 -3.50
N THR A 17 0.96 3.17 -4.40
CA THR A 17 2.31 2.64 -4.61
C THR A 17 3.17 2.63 -3.34
N LYS A 18 3.07 3.66 -2.49
CA LYS A 18 3.82 3.72 -1.21
C LYS A 18 3.38 2.61 -0.26
N ALA A 19 2.07 2.38 -0.12
CA ALA A 19 1.54 1.34 0.74
C ALA A 19 1.95 -0.06 0.24
N ILE A 20 1.84 -0.32 -1.07
CA ILE A 20 2.31 -1.59 -1.66
C ILE A 20 3.81 -1.80 -1.40
N GLY A 21 4.62 -0.76 -1.54
CA GLY A 21 6.06 -0.81 -1.27
C GLY A 21 6.38 -1.17 0.18
N LEU A 22 5.65 -0.60 1.14
CA LEU A 22 5.80 -0.91 2.56
C LEU A 22 5.40 -2.36 2.87
N VAL A 23 4.25 -2.81 2.36
CA VAL A 23 3.79 -4.21 2.51
C VAL A 23 4.85 -5.17 1.96
N LYS A 24 5.34 -4.95 0.74
CA LYS A 24 6.35 -5.81 0.13
C LYS A 24 7.64 -5.85 0.95
N ARG A 25 8.12 -4.69 1.44
CA ARG A 25 9.33 -4.59 2.26
C ARG A 25 9.21 -5.39 3.55
N TYR A 26 8.13 -5.20 4.29
CA TYR A 26 7.96 -5.85 5.59
C TYR A 26 7.56 -7.32 5.47
N MET A 27 6.87 -7.71 4.39
CA MET A 27 6.67 -9.12 4.06
C MET A 27 8.00 -9.83 3.82
N GLN A 28 8.94 -9.21 3.09
CA GLN A 28 10.28 -9.78 2.90
C GLN A 28 11.05 -9.88 4.23
N LYS A 29 10.95 -8.87 5.09
CA LYS A 29 11.62 -8.86 6.40
C LYS A 29 11.03 -9.90 7.38
N SER A 30 9.76 -10.24 7.24
CA SER A 30 9.04 -11.14 8.17
C SER A 30 9.65 -12.54 8.30
N PHE A 31 10.35 -13.04 7.27
CA PHE A 31 10.99 -14.36 7.31
C PHE A 31 12.17 -14.45 8.29
N GLU A 32 12.71 -13.30 8.71
CA GLU A 32 13.90 -13.19 9.54
C GLU A 32 13.65 -12.40 10.83
N SER A 33 12.39 -12.08 11.12
CA SER A 33 12.01 -11.25 12.28
C SER A 33 11.16 -12.04 13.27
N THR A 34 11.32 -11.72 14.54
CA THR A 34 10.39 -12.10 15.61
C THR A 34 9.06 -11.35 15.48
N LEU A 35 8.05 -11.81 16.21
CA LEU A 35 6.76 -11.12 16.27
C LEU A 35 6.90 -9.68 16.78
N ASP A 36 7.67 -9.46 17.84
CA ASP A 36 7.84 -8.13 18.45
C ASP A 36 8.49 -7.14 17.47
N GLU A 37 9.53 -7.58 16.75
CA GLU A 37 10.16 -6.78 15.70
C GLU A 37 9.18 -6.47 14.57
N MET A 38 8.32 -7.42 14.21
CA MET A 38 7.31 -7.21 13.17
C MET A 38 6.21 -6.23 13.59
N LEU A 39 5.79 -6.23 14.85
CA LEU A 39 4.83 -5.26 15.37
C LEU A 39 5.41 -3.84 15.36
N GLU A 40 6.69 -3.68 15.74
CA GLU A 40 7.36 -2.39 15.68
C GLU A 40 7.53 -1.91 14.22
N ASN A 41 7.96 -2.80 13.32
CA ASN A 41 8.04 -2.53 11.89
C ASN A 41 6.68 -2.08 11.30
N GLU A 42 5.59 -2.73 11.69
CA GLU A 42 4.23 -2.38 11.25
C GLU A 42 3.82 -1.00 11.77
N ALA A 43 4.10 -0.67 13.03
CA ALA A 43 3.80 0.65 13.59
C ALA A 43 4.45 1.77 12.77
N TYR A 44 5.74 1.62 12.42
CA TYR A 44 6.42 2.57 11.53
C TYR A 44 5.81 2.61 10.13
N ALA A 45 5.47 1.46 9.56
CA ALA A 45 4.85 1.38 8.25
C ALA A 45 3.51 2.13 8.20
N GLN A 46 2.66 1.90 9.19
CA GLN A 46 1.34 2.55 9.31
C GLN A 46 1.47 4.05 9.52
N GLN A 47 2.44 4.51 10.32
CA GLN A 47 2.70 5.94 10.47
C GLN A 47 3.06 6.59 9.13
N ILE A 48 3.96 5.97 8.35
CA ILE A 48 4.35 6.50 7.04
C ILE A 48 3.15 6.45 6.08
N ALA A 49 2.45 5.32 6.00
CA ALA A 49 1.30 5.13 5.12
C ALA A 49 0.18 6.14 5.44
N GLY A 50 -0.14 6.34 6.71
CA GLY A 50 -1.18 7.27 7.17
C GLY A 50 -0.90 8.74 6.82
N GLN A 51 0.35 9.11 6.58
CA GLN A 51 0.73 10.48 6.21
C GLN A 51 0.66 10.76 4.70
N THR A 52 0.53 9.72 3.86
CA THR A 52 0.48 9.85 2.39
C THR A 52 -0.77 10.58 1.90
N ALA A 53 -0.69 11.16 0.71
CA ALA A 53 -1.86 11.75 0.06
C ALA A 53 -2.85 10.65 -0.35
N ASP A 54 -2.35 9.49 -0.76
CA ASP A 54 -3.16 8.32 -1.10
C ASP A 54 -4.00 7.82 0.08
N HIS A 55 -3.47 7.84 1.31
CA HIS A 55 -4.26 7.48 2.49
C HIS A 55 -5.41 8.47 2.71
N LYS A 56 -5.13 9.78 2.65
CA LYS A 56 -6.16 10.83 2.80
C LYS A 56 -7.24 10.70 1.72
N GLU A 57 -6.84 10.43 0.49
CA GLU A 57 -7.76 10.20 -0.63
C GLU A 57 -8.58 8.93 -0.43
N GLY A 58 -7.98 7.82 -0.02
CA GLY A 58 -8.68 6.57 0.26
C GLY A 58 -9.76 6.75 1.33
N VAL A 59 -9.42 7.43 2.43
CA VAL A 59 -10.37 7.76 3.50
C VAL A 59 -11.50 8.66 2.97
N ARG A 60 -11.15 9.73 2.24
CA ARG A 60 -12.16 10.66 1.67
C ARG A 60 -13.10 9.94 0.70
N ALA A 61 -12.55 9.20 -0.26
CA ALA A 61 -13.32 8.45 -1.26
C ALA A 61 -14.25 7.41 -0.62
N PHE A 62 -13.81 6.78 0.48
CA PHE A 62 -14.64 5.87 1.26
C PHE A 62 -15.87 6.59 1.86
N PHE A 63 -15.68 7.73 2.52
CA PHE A 63 -16.81 8.52 3.05
C PHE A 63 -17.73 9.06 1.95
N GLU A 64 -17.17 9.44 0.81
CA GLU A 64 -17.89 9.94 -0.37
C GLU A 64 -18.51 8.82 -1.23
N LYS A 65 -18.28 7.54 -0.89
CA LYS A 65 -18.76 6.35 -1.63
C LYS A 65 -18.39 6.36 -3.12
N ARG A 66 -17.19 6.86 -3.45
CA ARG A 66 -16.65 6.86 -4.82
C ARG A 66 -15.36 6.05 -4.90
N LYS A 67 -14.91 5.78 -6.12
CA LYS A 67 -13.60 5.17 -6.33
C LYS A 67 -12.49 6.18 -5.96
N PRO A 68 -11.45 5.76 -5.22
CA PRO A 68 -10.30 6.61 -4.94
C PRO A 68 -9.41 6.77 -6.17
N GLU A 69 -8.79 7.93 -6.31
CA GLU A 69 -7.78 8.22 -7.33
C GLU A 69 -6.38 8.33 -6.70
N TYR A 70 -5.64 7.23 -6.71
CA TYR A 70 -4.30 7.19 -6.13
C TYR A 70 -3.24 7.78 -7.08
N LYS A 71 -2.24 8.45 -6.49
CA LYS A 71 -1.11 9.09 -7.20
C LYS A 71 0.24 8.50 -6.82
N GLY A 72 0.30 7.62 -5.81
CA GLY A 72 1.53 6.96 -5.37
C GLY A 72 2.43 7.84 -4.48
N ASN A 73 1.87 8.87 -3.83
CA ASN A 73 2.60 9.79 -2.96
C ASN A 73 1.96 10.02 -1.59
#